data_AF-A0A6L7TPQ2-F1
#
_entry.id   AF-A0A6L7TPQ2-F1
#
_cell.length_a   1.000
_cell.length_b   1.000
_cell.length_c   1.000
_cell.angle_alpha   90.00
_cell.angle_beta   90.00
_cell.angle_gamma   90.00
#
_symmetry.space_group_name_H-M   'P 1'
#
loop_
_entity.id
_entity.type
_entity.pdbx_description
1 polymer ?
#
loop_
_entity_poly.entity_id
_entity_poly.type
_entity_poly.pdbx_seq_one_letter_code
_entity_poly.pdbx_strand_id
1 'polypeptide(L)'
;MTSTPDPERRVSIWSVPERWRKLFFAIFSIQTAALIGLAVWYEVFVKTGDSWPETIFAIGRDAAPGIGVIAADSVVIVDIVMILTLLYEDYRRKRTERALARLQEKWEGWNQRRLEADAAAQPFDEPPPSLTRNGHSRSS
;
A
#
# COMPACT_ATOMS: atom_id res chain seq x y z
N MET A 1 37.76 -7.36 19.76
CA MET A 1 36.34 -7.66 19.49
C MET A 1 35.87 -6.73 18.39
N THR A 2 35.99 -7.17 17.14
CA THR A 2 35.56 -6.43 15.94
C THR A 2 34.24 -7.04 15.49
N SER A 3 33.13 -6.33 15.76
CA SER A 3 31.83 -6.69 15.21
C SER A 3 31.88 -6.53 13.69
N THR A 4 31.94 -7.64 12.97
CA THR A 4 31.74 -7.69 11.53
C THR A 4 30.36 -7.11 11.22
N PRO A 5 30.25 -6.06 10.39
CA PRO A 5 28.96 -5.49 10.02
C PRO A 5 28.14 -6.52 9.24
N ASP A 6 26.92 -6.76 9.70
CA ASP A 6 25.95 -7.70 9.14
C ASP A 6 25.66 -7.36 7.66
N PRO A 7 26.06 -8.22 6.70
CA PRO A 7 25.87 -7.97 5.27
C PRO A 7 24.41 -8.02 4.83
N GLU A 8 23.48 -8.48 5.68
CA GLU A 8 22.04 -8.51 5.38
C GLU A 8 21.37 -7.15 5.59
N ARG A 9 22.05 -6.19 6.24
CA ARG A 9 21.56 -4.81 6.37
C ARG A 9 21.97 -3.93 5.19
N ARG A 10 21.98 -4.48 3.97
CA ARG A 10 22.12 -3.70 2.74
C ARG A 10 20.74 -3.19 2.35
N VAL A 11 20.46 -1.93 2.64
CA VAL A 11 19.34 -1.18 2.06
C VAL A 11 19.64 -0.97 0.57
N SER A 12 19.51 -2.04 -0.22
CA SER A 12 19.69 -1.99 -1.66
C SER A 12 18.39 -1.47 -2.28
N ILE A 13 18.48 -0.53 -3.23
CA ILE A 13 17.36 -0.08 -4.07
C ILE A 13 16.66 -1.29 -4.76
N TRP A 14 17.35 -2.43 -4.84
CA TRP A 14 16.83 -3.70 -5.35
C TRP A 14 15.97 -4.51 -4.38
N SER A 15 15.87 -4.13 -3.10
CA SER A 15 15.01 -4.83 -2.11
C SER A 15 13.54 -4.44 -2.21
N VAL A 16 13.19 -3.48 -3.08
CA VAL A 16 11.81 -3.06 -3.31
C VAL A 16 11.03 -4.21 -3.97
N PRO A 17 9.89 -4.65 -3.38
CA PRO A 17 9.05 -5.68 -3.97
C PRO A 17 8.67 -5.37 -5.42
N GLU A 18 8.63 -6.40 -6.29
CA GLU A 18 8.40 -6.23 -7.73
C GLU A 18 7.12 -5.43 -8.05
N ARG A 19 6.06 -5.59 -7.25
CA ARG A 19 4.81 -4.82 -7.38
C ARG A 19 5.03 -3.31 -7.31
N TRP A 20 5.92 -2.85 -6.43
CA TRP A 20 6.21 -1.43 -6.21
C TRP A 20 7.13 -0.88 -7.30
N ARG A 21 8.09 -1.70 -7.77
CA ARG A 21 8.91 -1.37 -8.94
C ARG A 21 8.05 -1.21 -10.20
N LYS A 22 7.08 -2.11 -10.43
CA LYS A 22 6.12 -1.98 -11.54
C LYS A 22 5.28 -0.71 -11.42
N LEU A 23 4.81 -0.38 -10.22
CA LEU A 23 4.06 0.86 -9.98
C LEU A 23 4.91 2.11 -10.27
N PHE A 24 6.17 2.13 -9.82
CA PHE A 24 7.11 3.20 -10.13
C PHE A 24 7.24 3.40 -11.64
N PHE A 25 7.56 2.35 -12.39
CA PHE A 25 7.69 2.45 -13.85
C PHE A 25 6.38 2.86 -14.52
N ALA A 26 5.22 2.41 -14.04
CA ALA A 26 3.93 2.83 -14.58
C ALA A 26 3.70 4.34 -14.39
N ILE A 27 3.91 4.86 -13.17
CA ILE A 27 3.74 6.29 -12.86
C ILE A 27 4.74 7.12 -13.67
N PHE A 28 6.02 6.71 -13.66
CA PHE A 28 7.09 7.36 -14.38
C PHE A 28 6.81 7.40 -15.90
N SER A 29 6.35 6.30 -16.48
CA SER A 29 5.98 6.24 -17.90
C SER A 29 4.81 7.16 -18.24
N ILE A 30 3.78 7.22 -17.40
CA ILE A 30 2.63 8.11 -17.61
C ILE A 30 3.07 9.58 -17.55
N GLN A 31 3.86 9.96 -16.54
CA GLN A 31 4.35 11.32 -16.38
C GLN A 31 5.28 11.73 -17.54
N THR A 32 6.18 10.83 -17.95
CA THR A 32 7.09 11.07 -19.07
C THR A 32 6.32 11.23 -20.38
N ALA A 33 5.32 10.36 -20.64
CA ALA A 33 4.47 10.47 -21.82
C ALA A 33 3.67 11.78 -21.84
N ALA A 34 3.13 12.21 -20.70
CA ALA A 34 2.43 13.48 -20.57
C ALA A 34 3.35 14.68 -20.84
N LEU A 35 4.58 14.68 -20.30
CA LEU A 35 5.58 15.74 -20.54
C LEU A 35 5.95 15.82 -22.03
N ILE A 36 6.28 14.69 -22.65
CA ILE A 36 6.62 14.63 -24.08
C ILE A 36 5.44 15.10 -24.93
N GLY A 37 4.22 14.64 -24.62
CA GLY A 37 3.01 15.07 -25.31
C GLY A 37 2.79 16.59 -25.22
N LEU A 38 3.03 17.18 -24.05
CA LEU A 38 2.91 18.62 -23.84
C LEU A 38 4.01 19.42 -24.56
N ALA A 39 5.24 18.91 -24.58
CA ALA A 39 6.35 19.51 -25.33
C ALA A 39 6.11 19.48 -26.85
N VAL A 40 5.65 18.34 -27.38
CA VAL A 40 5.24 18.21 -28.79
C VAL A 40 4.09 19.16 -29.10
N TRP A 41 3.07 19.21 -28.23
CA TRP A 41 1.94 20.12 -28.42
C TRP A 41 2.40 21.59 -28.48
N TYR A 42 3.27 22.00 -27.56
CA TYR A 42 3.80 23.35 -27.51
C TYR A 42 4.60 23.70 -28.79
N GLU A 43 5.54 22.85 -29.21
CA GLU A 43 6.34 23.13 -30.40
C GLU A 43 5.51 23.14 -31.69
N VAL A 44 4.60 22.17 -31.87
CA VAL A 44 3.79 22.05 -33.09
C VAL A 44 2.73 23.15 -33.20
N PHE A 45 2.01 23.43 -32.11
CA PHE A 45 0.83 24.29 -32.17
C PHE A 45 1.07 25.72 -31.69
N VAL A 46 2.09 25.97 -30.85
CA VAL A 46 2.35 27.31 -30.29
C VAL A 46 3.48 28.02 -31.01
N LYS A 47 4.53 27.31 -31.44
CA LYS A 47 5.75 27.93 -31.97
C LYS A 47 5.87 28.02 -33.50
N THR A 48 5.15 27.18 -34.25
CA THR A 48 5.04 27.16 -35.73
C THR A 48 6.26 27.68 -36.52
N GLY A 49 7.13 26.79 -37.02
CA GLY A 49 8.08 27.17 -38.08
C GLY A 49 9.25 26.24 -38.36
N ASP A 50 9.70 25.45 -37.39
CA ASP A 50 10.94 24.68 -37.52
C ASP A 50 10.73 23.29 -38.12
N SER A 51 11.79 22.76 -38.74
CA SER A 51 11.77 21.44 -39.36
C SER A 51 11.69 20.33 -38.30
N TRP A 52 11.05 19.20 -38.63
CA TRP A 52 10.90 18.05 -37.72
C TRP A 52 12.17 17.68 -36.89
N PRO A 53 13.39 17.69 -37.45
CA PRO A 53 14.61 17.43 -36.69
C PRO A 53 14.92 18.47 -35.60
N GLU A 54 14.67 19.75 -35.88
CA GLU A 54 14.86 20.85 -34.93
C GLU A 54 13.84 20.76 -33.79
N THR A 55 12.59 20.39 -34.10
CA THR A 55 11.56 20.14 -33.09
C THR A 55 11.96 19.01 -32.13
N ILE A 56 12.51 17.90 -32.63
CA ILE A 56 12.95 16.78 -31.78
C ILE A 56 14.10 17.22 -30.87
N PHE A 57 15.07 17.99 -31.39
CA PHE A 57 16.18 18.50 -30.58
C PHE A 57 15.71 19.50 -29.53
N ALA A 58 14.77 20.39 -29.87
CA ALA A 58 14.17 21.34 -28.95
C ALA A 58 13.41 20.62 -27.82
N ILE A 59 12.59 19.62 -28.15
CA ILE A 59 11.89 18.79 -27.16
C ILE A 59 12.89 18.08 -26.25
N GLY A 60 13.94 17.46 -26.80
CA GLY A 60 14.95 16.76 -26.01
C GLY A 60 15.66 17.70 -25.01
N ARG A 61 16.02 18.91 -25.46
CA ARG A 61 16.67 19.92 -24.62
C ARG A 61 15.75 20.45 -23.53
N ASP A 62 14.51 20.77 -23.89
CA ASP A 62 13.58 21.44 -22.98
C ASP A 62 12.90 20.44 -22.03
N ALA A 63 12.76 19.16 -22.42
CA ALA A 63 12.23 18.10 -21.57
C ALA A 63 13.27 17.48 -20.63
N ALA A 64 14.57 17.54 -20.96
CA ALA A 64 15.63 16.90 -20.16
C ALA A 64 15.65 17.34 -18.67
N PRO A 65 15.51 18.63 -18.33
CA PRO A 65 15.38 19.05 -16.93
C PRO A 65 14.10 18.49 -16.27
N GLY A 66 13.00 18.42 -17.01
CA GLY A 66 11.71 17.90 -16.54
C GLY A 66 11.75 16.40 -16.21
N ILE A 67 12.52 15.60 -16.96
CA ILE A 67 12.66 14.16 -16.72
C ILE A 67 13.28 13.88 -15.33
N GLY A 68 14.27 14.69 -14.92
CA GLY A 68 14.89 14.55 -13.59
C GLY A 68 13.89 14.82 -12.45
N VAL A 69 13.06 15.85 -12.61
CA VAL A 69 11.98 16.18 -11.65
C VAL A 69 10.93 15.07 -11.60
N ILE A 70 10.50 14.57 -12.77
CA ILE A 70 9.55 13.46 -12.88
C ILE A 70 10.06 12.19 -12.19
N ALA A 71 11.36 11.87 -12.34
CA ALA A 71 11.96 10.74 -11.66
C ALA A 71 11.91 10.90 -10.13
N ALA A 72 12.22 12.09 -9.61
CA ALA A 72 12.13 12.37 -8.18
C ALA A 72 10.69 12.30 -7.66
N ASP A 73 9.74 12.92 -8.36
CA ASP A 73 8.31 12.90 -8.01
C ASP A 73 7.76 11.47 -8.01
N SER A 74 8.16 10.66 -8.98
CA SER A 74 7.77 9.24 -9.05
C SER A 74 8.22 8.46 -7.81
N VAL A 75 9.42 8.72 -7.28
CA VAL A 75 9.88 8.10 -6.02
C VAL A 75 9.00 8.53 -4.86
N VAL A 76 8.74 9.83 -4.70
CA VAL A 76 7.93 10.38 -3.61
C VAL A 76 6.51 9.79 -3.62
N ILE A 77 5.88 9.71 -4.80
CA ILE A 77 4.53 9.14 -4.92
C ILE A 77 4.53 7.67 -4.51
N VAL A 78 5.51 6.89 -4.98
CA VAL A 78 5.60 5.45 -4.64
C VAL A 78 5.83 5.26 -3.14
N ASP A 79 6.70 6.07 -2.52
CA ASP A 79 6.95 6.03 -1.07
C ASP A 79 5.67 6.34 -0.27
N ILE A 80 4.91 7.35 -0.67
CA ILE A 80 3.63 7.70 0.00
C ILE A 80 2.65 6.52 -0.09
N VAL A 81 2.46 5.95 -1.29
CA VAL A 81 1.52 4.83 -1.48
C VAL A 81 1.98 3.60 -0.69
N MET A 82 3.28 3.33 -0.66
CA MET A 82 3.86 2.24 0.12
C MET A 82 3.60 2.44 1.62
N ILE A 83 3.89 3.63 2.16
CA ILE A 83 3.66 3.95 3.58
C ILE A 83 2.18 3.82 3.93
N LEU A 84 1.28 4.36 3.11
CA LEU A 84 -0.16 4.26 3.34
C LEU A 84 -0.63 2.80 3.35
N THR A 85 -0.08 1.98 2.46
CA THR A 85 -0.42 0.55 2.38
C THR A 85 0.05 -0.19 3.63
N LEU A 86 1.29 0.07 4.09
CA LEU A 86 1.82 -0.53 5.31
C LEU A 86 1.02 -0.10 6.55
N LEU A 87 0.66 1.17 6.65
CA LEU A 87 -0.19 1.67 7.74
C LEU A 87 -1.58 1.04 7.71
N TYR A 88 -2.15 0.84 6.52
CA TYR A 88 -3.45 0.20 6.37
C TYR A 88 -3.40 -1.29 6.76
N GLU A 89 -2.35 -2.01 6.34
CA GLU A 89 -2.14 -3.41 6.71
C GLU A 89 -1.96 -3.57 8.22
N ASP A 90 -1.14 -2.71 8.85
CA ASP A 90 -0.93 -2.72 10.30
C ASP A 90 -2.22 -2.38 11.06
N TYR A 91 -2.95 -1.36 10.62
CA TYR A 91 -4.24 -1.00 11.20
C TYR A 91 -5.25 -2.15 11.09
N ARG A 92 -5.34 -2.80 9.92
CA ARG A 92 -6.23 -3.93 9.69
C ARG A 92 -5.86 -5.11 10.59
N ARG A 93 -4.57 -5.44 10.69
CA ARG A 93 -4.07 -6.52 11.54
C ARG A 93 -4.40 -6.28 13.00
N LYS A 94 -4.10 -5.09 13.53
CA LYS A 94 -4.45 -4.70 14.91
C LYS A 94 -5.96 -4.78 15.17
N ARG A 95 -6.77 -4.39 14.19
CA ARG A 95 -8.24 -4.50 14.31
C ARG A 95 -8.70 -5.95 14.36
N THR A 96 -8.11 -6.84 13.55
CA THR A 96 -8.45 -8.27 13.58
C THR A 96 -7.97 -8.93 14.86
N GLU A 97 -6.77 -8.62 15.35
CA GLU A 97 -6.25 -9.16 16.62
C GLU A 97 -7.12 -8.73 17.80
N ARG A 98 -7.51 -7.45 17.88
CA ARG A 98 -8.43 -6.98 18.92
C ARG A 98 -9.81 -7.64 18.84
N ALA A 99 -10.30 -7.91 17.64
CA ALA A 99 -11.59 -8.61 17.46
C ALA A 99 -11.50 -10.07 17.92
N LEU A 100 -10.40 -10.76 17.58
CA LEU A 100 -10.13 -12.12 18.01
C LEU A 100 -9.93 -12.20 19.53
N ALA A 101 -9.16 -11.29 20.12
CA ALA A 101 -8.96 -11.22 21.58
C ALA A 101 -10.29 -11.08 22.33
N ARG A 102 -11.19 -10.20 21.86
CA ARG A 102 -12.53 -10.03 22.46
C ARG A 102 -13.42 -11.28 22.30
N LEU A 103 -13.31 -11.99 21.18
CA LEU A 103 -14.04 -13.25 20.99
C LEU A 103 -13.51 -14.32 21.92
N GLN A 104 -12.18 -14.40 22.05
CA GLN A 104 -11.52 -15.36 22.91
C GLN A 104 -11.86 -15.12 24.38
N GLU A 105 -11.84 -13.87 24.85
CA GLU A 105 -12.27 -13.50 26.20
C GLU A 105 -13.73 -13.91 26.48
N LYS A 106 -14.64 -13.74 25.50
CA LYS A 106 -16.03 -14.20 25.63
C LYS A 106 -16.13 -15.72 25.71
N TRP A 107 -15.34 -16.44 24.92
CA TRP A 107 -15.28 -17.90 24.91
C TRP A 107 -14.72 -18.45 26.21
N GLU A 108 -13.66 -17.85 26.74
CA GLU A 108 -13.06 -18.21 28.02
C GLU A 108 -14.07 -17.98 29.16
N GLY A 109 -14.74 -16.83 29.19
CA GLY A 109 -15.78 -16.54 30.18
C GLY A 109 -16.98 -17.48 30.10
N TRP A 110 -17.43 -17.84 28.89
CA TRP A 110 -18.51 -18.82 28.72
C TRP A 110 -18.09 -20.23 29.17
N ASN A 111 -16.89 -20.67 28.78
CA ASN A 111 -16.35 -21.97 29.21
C ASN A 111 -16.21 -22.06 30.72
N GLN A 112 -15.74 -20.99 31.37
CA GLN A 112 -15.63 -20.94 32.82
C GLN A 112 -17.00 -21.12 33.48
N ARG A 113 -18.03 -20.38 33.04
CA ARG A 113 -19.40 -20.54 33.57
C ARG A 113 -19.97 -21.94 33.35
N ARG A 114 -19.70 -22.53 32.18
CA ARG A 114 -20.08 -23.91 31.88
C ARG A 114 -19.45 -24.90 32.86
N LEU A 115 -18.15 -24.77 33.12
CA LEU A 115 -17.41 -25.64 34.04
C LEU A 115 -17.90 -25.46 35.50
N GLU A 116 -18.20 -24.24 35.90
CA GLU A 116 -18.78 -23.95 37.23
C GLU A 116 -20.18 -24.57 37.40
N ALA A 117 -21.03 -24.51 36.37
CA ALA A 117 -22.35 -25.17 36.39
C ALA A 117 -22.25 -26.70 36.46
N ASP A 118 -21.32 -27.28 35.69
CA ASP A 118 -21.03 -28.73 35.72
C ASP A 118 -20.55 -29.18 37.10
N ALA A 119 -19.63 -28.42 37.71
CA ALA A 119 -19.15 -28.67 39.07
C ALA A 119 -20.24 -28.55 40.13
N ALA A 120 -21.24 -27.68 39.92
CA ALA A 120 -22.40 -27.51 40.79
C ALA A 120 -23.56 -28.49 40.48
N ALA A 121 -23.40 -29.37 39.49
CA ALA A 121 -24.45 -30.25 38.96
C ALA A 121 -25.73 -29.50 38.53
N GLN A 122 -25.58 -28.26 38.04
CA GLN A 122 -26.68 -27.44 37.52
C GLN A 122 -26.74 -27.54 35.98
N PRO A 123 -27.96 -27.54 35.39
CA PRO A 123 -28.09 -27.48 33.93
C PRO A 123 -27.54 -26.14 33.41
N PHE A 124 -26.86 -26.19 32.27
CA PHE A 124 -26.25 -25.02 31.62
C PHE A 124 -26.79 -24.85 30.20
N ASP A 125 -27.76 -23.94 30.06
CA ASP A 125 -28.48 -23.71 28.80
C ASP A 125 -28.00 -22.46 28.04
N GLU A 126 -26.95 -21.79 28.52
CA GLU A 126 -26.41 -20.59 27.86
C GLU A 126 -25.74 -20.99 26.52
N PRO A 127 -26.19 -20.47 25.37
CA PRO A 127 -25.60 -20.83 24.08
C PRO A 127 -24.18 -20.28 23.95
N PRO A 128 -23.28 -20.97 23.22
CA PRO A 128 -21.92 -20.52 23.04
C PRO A 128 -21.85 -19.17 22.31
N PRO A 129 -20.81 -18.35 22.58
CA PRO A 129 -20.63 -17.07 21.90
C PRO A 129 -20.51 -17.28 20.39
N SER A 130 -21.31 -16.55 19.60
CA SER A 130 -21.29 -16.67 18.14
C SER A 130 -19.95 -16.23 17.56
N LEU A 131 -19.35 -17.07 16.71
CA LEU A 131 -18.14 -16.75 15.93
C LEU A 131 -18.39 -15.69 14.86
N THR A 132 -19.66 -15.45 14.52
CA THR A 132 -20.06 -14.48 13.52
C THR A 132 -20.08 -13.07 14.12
N ARG A 133 -19.32 -12.18 13.48
CA ARG A 133 -19.36 -10.75 13.70
C ARG A 133 -20.79 -10.26 13.46
N ASN A 134 -21.51 -9.95 14.54
CA ASN A 134 -22.87 -9.39 14.59
C ASN A 134 -23.41 -8.81 13.27
N GLY A 135 -24.54 -9.36 12.81
CA GLY A 135 -25.64 -8.60 12.22
C GLY A 135 -25.41 -8.00 10.84
N HIS A 136 -25.44 -8.84 9.79
CA HIS A 136 -26.01 -8.45 8.50
C HIS A 136 -27.13 -9.43 8.13
N SER A 137 -28.02 -9.72 9.08
CA SER A 137 -29.39 -10.09 8.76
C SER A 137 -30.08 -8.83 8.22
N ARG A 138 -29.86 -8.53 6.94
CA ARG A 138 -30.83 -7.74 6.17
C ARG A 138 -32.09 -8.59 6.09
N SER A 139 -33.00 -8.42 7.04
CA SER A 139 -34.38 -8.86 6.83
C SER A 139 -34.93 -7.97 5.72
N SER A 140 -35.22 -8.61 4.58
CA SER A 140 -35.94 -8.04 3.45
C SER A 140 -37.41 -8.37 3.61
#